data_AF-A0A542ZDH5-F1
#
_entry.id   AF-A0A542ZDH5-F1
#
_cell.length_a   1.000
_cell.length_b   1.000
_cell.length_c   1.000
_cell.angle_alpha   90.00
_cell.angle_beta   90.00
_cell.angle_gamma   90.00
#
_symmetry.space_group_name_H-M   'P 1'
#
loop_
_entity.id
_entity.type
_entity.pdbx_description
1 polymer ?
#
loop_
_entity_poly.entity_id
_entity_poly.type
_entity_poly.pdbx_seq_one_letter_code
_entity_poly.pdbx_strand_id
1 'polypeptide(L)'
;MNVTLLHTAYGLTPGTRAFAEQIAAASGGELTMPDFYRGEIFTDQDSAMGHLEKVGYMELYSRLDGLDVTDQILVGTSLGASFAQRMVTQGAKPARLVLIGNVNPHKPERPWPGVDTQVHHFTQDTFVDPALVATLGQAVTASGARFEHVPTEGPGHLFFEPRLPEYDPDLTARTIQQIVS
;
A
#
# COMPACT_ATOMS: atom_id res chain seq x y z
N MET A 1 -7.34 -5.69 15.07
CA MET A 1 -5.99 -5.06 15.07
C MET A 1 -6.11 -3.69 14.43
N ASN A 2 -5.48 -2.66 14.99
CA ASN A 2 -5.53 -1.32 14.39
C ASN A 2 -4.93 -1.31 12.99
N VAL A 3 -5.44 -0.42 12.15
CA VAL A 3 -5.09 -0.33 10.72
C VAL A 3 -4.63 1.08 10.43
N THR A 4 -3.47 1.21 9.80
CA THR A 4 -3.03 2.45 9.15
C THR A 4 -3.05 2.25 7.65
N LEU A 5 -3.76 3.10 6.91
CA LEU A 5 -3.78 3.07 5.44
C LEU A 5 -3.13 4.32 4.84
N LEU A 6 -2.10 4.11 4.02
CA LEU A 6 -1.46 5.15 3.20
C LEU A 6 -2.07 5.14 1.79
N HIS A 7 -2.60 6.28 1.39
CA HIS A 7 -3.41 6.43 0.19
C HIS A 7 -2.61 6.44 -1.11
N THR A 8 -3.34 6.37 -2.22
CA THR A 8 -2.79 6.40 -3.58
C THR A 8 -2.34 7.80 -3.98
N ALA A 9 -1.81 7.96 -5.20
CA ALA A 9 -1.56 9.28 -5.78
C ALA A 9 -2.86 10.09 -6.03
N TYR A 10 -4.05 9.49 -5.93
CA TYR A 10 -5.32 10.21 -6.05
C TYR A 10 -5.75 10.94 -4.78
N GLY A 11 -5.00 10.82 -3.68
CA GLY A 11 -5.36 11.39 -2.38
C GLY A 11 -6.36 10.53 -1.59
N LEU A 12 -6.98 11.11 -0.56
CA LEU A 12 -8.03 10.47 0.25
C LEU A 12 -9.41 10.52 -0.42
N THR A 13 -9.52 9.87 -1.58
CA THR A 13 -10.79 9.75 -2.32
C THR A 13 -11.87 9.05 -1.48
N PRO A 14 -13.16 9.19 -1.83
CA PRO A 14 -14.22 8.39 -1.23
C PRO A 14 -14.01 6.87 -1.35
N GLY A 15 -13.44 6.40 -2.47
CA GLY A 15 -13.14 4.98 -2.68
C GLY A 15 -12.05 4.47 -1.74
N THR A 16 -10.95 5.20 -1.64
CA THR A 16 -9.85 4.90 -0.71
C THR A 16 -10.34 4.90 0.75
N ARG A 17 -11.18 5.87 1.15
CA ARG A 17 -11.78 5.91 2.50
C ARG A 17 -12.66 4.71 2.77
N ALA A 18 -13.58 4.40 1.86
CA ALA A 18 -14.47 3.26 2.01
C ALA A 18 -13.70 1.93 2.08
N PHE A 19 -12.62 1.80 1.32
CA PHE A 19 -11.76 0.61 1.38
C PHE A 19 -11.07 0.48 2.74
N ALA A 20 -10.46 1.56 3.24
CA ALA A 20 -9.80 1.59 4.54
C ALA A 20 -10.76 1.28 5.71
N GLU A 21 -11.95 1.88 5.68
CA GLU A 21 -13.02 1.66 6.66
C GLU A 21 -13.45 0.19 6.70
N GLN A 22 -13.59 -0.46 5.54
CA GLN A 22 -13.94 -1.88 5.48
C GLN A 22 -12.85 -2.80 6.02
N ILE A 23 -11.56 -2.49 5.81
CA ILE A 23 -10.46 -3.24 6.40
C ILE A 23 -10.49 -3.12 7.93
N ALA A 24 -10.64 -1.90 8.45
CA ALA A 24 -10.69 -1.66 9.90
C ALA A 24 -11.92 -2.32 10.55
N ALA A 25 -13.08 -2.27 9.88
CA ALA A 25 -14.28 -2.96 10.33
C ALA A 25 -14.08 -4.48 10.38
N ALA A 26 -13.46 -5.07 9.34
CA ALA A 26 -13.18 -6.50 9.29
C ALA A 26 -12.10 -6.94 10.29
N SER A 27 -11.14 -6.07 10.61
CA SER A 27 -10.10 -6.34 11.61
C SER A 27 -10.55 -6.10 13.06
N GLY A 28 -11.69 -5.42 13.24
CA GLY A 28 -12.20 -4.97 14.53
C GLY A 28 -11.31 -3.93 15.24
N GLY A 29 -10.47 -3.20 14.50
CA GLY A 29 -9.54 -2.21 15.05
C GLY A 29 -9.87 -0.76 14.68
N GLU A 30 -9.11 0.17 15.24
CA GLU A 30 -9.20 1.58 14.86
C GLU A 30 -8.49 1.86 13.53
N LEU A 31 -8.96 2.87 12.81
CA LEU A 31 -8.43 3.29 11.51
C LEU A 31 -7.66 4.61 11.62
N THR A 32 -6.43 4.63 11.10
CA THR A 32 -5.64 5.84 10.86
C THR A 32 -5.39 6.03 9.37
N MET A 33 -5.65 7.24 8.86
CA MET A 33 -5.44 7.61 7.47
C MET A 33 -4.75 8.98 7.38
N PRO A 34 -3.41 9.04 7.45
CA PRO A 34 -2.69 10.29 7.32
C PRO A 34 -2.88 10.86 5.91
N ASP A 35 -3.32 12.10 5.82
CA ASP A 35 -3.51 12.80 4.55
C ASP A 35 -2.23 13.56 4.17
N PHE A 36 -1.32 12.86 3.49
CA PHE A 36 -0.07 13.48 3.05
C PHE A 36 -0.28 14.44 1.85
N TYR A 37 -1.50 14.50 1.29
CA TYR A 37 -1.92 15.45 0.25
C TYR A 37 -2.67 16.67 0.81
N ARG A 38 -2.97 16.69 2.11
CA ARG A 38 -3.64 17.78 2.83
C ARG A 38 -5.01 18.15 2.24
N GLY A 39 -5.81 17.13 1.91
CA GLY A 39 -7.17 17.27 1.41
C GLY A 39 -7.30 17.34 -0.10
N GLU A 40 -6.18 17.43 -0.84
CA GLU A 40 -6.19 17.39 -2.29
C GLU A 40 -6.56 15.97 -2.77
N ILE A 41 -7.54 15.90 -3.66
CA ILE A 41 -7.96 14.66 -4.33
C ILE A 41 -7.98 14.87 -5.84
N PHE A 42 -7.65 13.82 -6.58
CA PHE A 42 -7.57 13.87 -8.04
C PHE A 42 -8.54 12.87 -8.68
N THR A 43 -8.92 13.16 -9.92
CA THR A 43 -9.89 12.37 -10.69
C THR A 43 -9.27 11.69 -11.91
N ASP A 44 -8.05 12.08 -12.27
CA ASP A 44 -7.32 11.60 -13.42
C ASP A 44 -5.84 11.45 -13.07
N GLN A 45 -5.19 10.53 -13.77
CA GLN A 45 -3.82 10.13 -13.49
C GLN A 45 -2.84 11.29 -13.72
N ASP A 46 -3.04 12.09 -14.77
CA ASP A 46 -2.12 13.17 -15.14
C ASP A 46 -2.06 14.23 -14.03
N SER A 47 -3.22 14.63 -13.50
CA SER A 47 -3.29 15.59 -12.39
C SER A 47 -2.69 15.02 -11.09
N ALA A 48 -2.98 13.76 -10.77
CA ALA A 48 -2.42 13.07 -9.62
C ALA A 48 -0.88 13.01 -9.67
N MET A 49 -0.35 12.58 -10.81
CA MET A 49 1.10 12.48 -11.03
C MET A 49 1.76 13.86 -11.10
N GLY A 50 1.10 14.85 -11.72
CA GLY A 50 1.56 16.23 -11.76
C GLY A 50 1.65 16.85 -10.36
N HIS A 51 0.74 16.51 -9.44
CA HIS A 51 0.84 16.93 -8.05
C HIS A 51 2.02 16.29 -7.32
N LEU A 52 2.19 14.97 -7.46
CA LEU A 52 3.34 14.24 -6.92
C LEU A 52 4.66 14.83 -7.41
N GLU A 53 4.77 15.13 -8.69
CA GLU A 53 5.95 15.74 -9.29
C GLU A 53 6.19 17.16 -8.75
N LYS A 54 5.14 17.99 -8.70
CA LYS A 54 5.22 19.38 -8.23
C LYS A 54 5.64 19.49 -6.77
N VAL A 55 5.09 18.65 -5.90
CA VAL A 55 5.39 18.69 -4.46
C VAL A 55 6.68 17.94 -4.15
N GLY A 56 6.91 16.81 -4.83
CA GLY A 56 8.07 15.96 -4.68
C GLY A 56 7.85 14.79 -3.72
N TYR A 57 8.35 13.63 -4.11
CA TYR A 57 8.24 12.38 -3.34
C TYR A 57 8.71 12.51 -1.89
N MET A 58 9.88 13.11 -1.67
CA MET A 58 10.48 13.20 -0.33
C MET A 58 9.74 14.18 0.58
N GLU A 59 9.24 15.28 0.02
CA GLU A 59 8.41 16.25 0.76
C GLU A 59 7.10 15.58 1.20
N LEU A 60 6.42 14.86 0.30
CA LEU A 60 5.22 14.09 0.64
C LEU A 60 5.50 13.01 1.68
N TYR A 61 6.62 12.29 1.56
CA TYR A 61 7.03 11.28 2.54
C TYR A 61 7.27 11.88 3.92
N SER A 62 7.93 13.05 4.01
CA SER A 62 8.23 13.71 5.29
C SER A 62 6.99 14.10 6.09
N ARG A 63 5.82 14.20 5.42
CA ARG A 63 4.54 14.47 6.10
C ARG A 63 4.04 13.29 6.92
N LEU A 64 4.65 12.12 6.78
CA LEU A 64 4.41 10.93 7.58
C LEU A 64 5.36 10.81 8.77
N ASP A 65 6.26 11.78 8.98
CA ASP A 65 7.21 11.77 10.08
C ASP A 65 6.47 11.70 11.43
N GLY A 66 6.90 10.78 12.28
CA GLY A 66 6.29 10.54 13.59
C GLY A 66 5.00 9.69 13.57
N LEU A 67 4.57 9.19 12.41
CA LEU A 67 3.46 8.24 12.34
C LEU A 67 3.84 6.92 13.01
N ASP A 68 3.20 6.61 14.14
CA ASP A 68 3.36 5.33 14.81
C ASP A 68 2.44 4.28 14.20
N VAL A 69 3.06 3.20 13.71
CA VAL A 69 2.40 2.05 13.08
C VAL A 69 2.70 0.76 13.84
N THR A 70 3.30 0.85 15.04
CA THR A 70 3.72 -0.30 15.84
C THR A 70 2.55 -1.21 16.15
N ASP A 71 2.72 -2.51 15.92
CA ASP A 71 1.71 -3.55 16.15
C ASP A 71 0.40 -3.38 15.35
N GLN A 72 0.40 -2.55 14.29
CA GLN A 72 -0.74 -2.34 13.40
C GLN A 72 -0.61 -3.13 12.08
N ILE A 73 -1.73 -3.27 11.38
CA ILE A 73 -1.71 -3.58 9.94
C ILE A 73 -1.39 -2.28 9.20
N LEU A 74 -0.19 -2.20 8.61
CA LEU A 74 0.19 -1.07 7.77
C LEU A 74 -0.11 -1.41 6.31
N VAL A 75 -1.16 -0.78 5.77
CA VAL A 75 -1.57 -0.92 4.37
C VAL A 75 -1.05 0.27 3.58
N GLY A 76 -0.33 0.02 2.50
CA GLY A 76 0.02 1.04 1.53
C GLY A 76 -0.59 0.71 0.17
N THR A 77 -1.09 1.74 -0.52
CA THR A 77 -1.70 1.62 -1.85
C THR A 77 -0.98 2.49 -2.87
N SER A 78 -0.49 1.89 -3.96
CA SER A 78 0.29 2.57 -5.02
C SER A 78 1.42 3.45 -4.45
N LEU A 79 1.34 4.78 -4.52
CA LEU A 79 2.29 5.69 -3.85
C LEU A 79 2.43 5.41 -2.34
N GLY A 80 1.32 5.18 -1.64
CA GLY A 80 1.31 4.80 -0.23
C GLY A 80 1.99 3.47 0.05
N ALA A 81 1.97 2.50 -0.87
CA ALA A 81 2.76 1.27 -0.77
C ALA A 81 4.26 1.58 -0.78
N SER A 82 4.67 2.54 -1.61
CA SER A 82 6.06 2.99 -1.61
C SER A 82 6.49 3.61 -0.28
N PHE A 83 5.64 4.45 0.31
CA PHE A 83 5.91 5.06 1.61
C PHE A 83 5.89 4.04 2.75
N ALA A 84 4.93 3.11 2.77
CA ALA A 84 4.83 2.07 3.80
C ALA A 84 6.09 1.20 3.82
N GLN A 85 6.55 0.78 2.64
CA GLN A 85 7.77 -0.01 2.50
C GLN A 85 9.02 0.77 2.94
N ARG A 86 9.08 2.06 2.61
CA ARG A 86 10.15 2.95 3.08
C ARG A 86 10.15 3.08 4.61
N MET A 87 9.00 3.23 5.25
CA MET A 87 8.90 3.28 6.72
C MET A 87 9.45 2.00 7.36
N VAL A 88 9.05 0.83 6.86
CA VAL A 88 9.52 -0.47 7.37
C VAL A 88 11.03 -0.58 7.22
N THR A 89 11.59 -0.28 6.04
CA THR A 89 13.04 -0.32 5.81
C THR A 89 13.83 0.73 6.59
N GLN A 90 13.16 1.73 7.17
CA GLN A 90 13.74 2.73 8.08
C GLN A 90 13.53 2.40 9.57
N GLY A 91 12.90 1.27 9.89
CA GLY A 91 12.80 0.74 11.25
C GLY A 91 11.41 0.80 11.86
N ALA A 92 10.37 1.20 11.12
CA ALA A 92 8.99 1.01 11.58
C ALA A 92 8.66 -0.48 11.73
N LYS A 93 7.91 -0.84 12.77
CA LYS A 93 7.63 -2.24 13.15
C LYS A 93 6.11 -2.51 13.21
N PRO A 94 5.40 -2.43 12.08
CA PRO A 94 4.01 -2.89 12.05
C PRO A 94 3.95 -4.40 12.30
N ALA A 95 2.82 -4.89 12.78
CA ALA A 95 2.58 -6.33 12.91
C ALA A 95 2.58 -7.02 11.54
N ARG A 96 2.12 -6.31 10.49
CA ARG A 96 2.09 -6.77 9.11
C ARG A 96 2.16 -5.59 8.15
N LEU A 97 2.91 -5.74 7.06
CA LEU A 97 2.94 -4.82 5.93
C LEU A 97 2.08 -5.39 4.79
N VAL A 98 1.15 -4.58 4.27
CA VAL A 98 0.35 -4.92 3.08
C VAL A 98 0.65 -3.90 2.00
N LEU A 99 1.06 -4.37 0.83
CA LEU A 99 1.40 -3.55 -0.33
C LEU A 99 0.42 -3.86 -1.46
N ILE A 100 -0.27 -2.83 -1.95
CA ILE A 100 -1.24 -2.94 -3.05
C ILE A 100 -0.76 -2.09 -4.22
N GLY A 101 -0.51 -2.71 -5.39
CA GLY A 101 -0.15 -2.01 -6.63
C GLY A 101 1.24 -1.34 -6.62
N ASN A 102 2.13 -1.64 -5.67
CA ASN A 102 3.52 -1.17 -5.72
C ASN A 102 4.42 -1.99 -4.78
N VAL A 103 5.68 -2.21 -5.18
CA VAL A 103 6.71 -2.86 -4.35
C VAL A 103 8.04 -2.10 -4.32
N ASN A 104 8.08 -0.86 -4.82
CA ASN A 104 9.22 0.04 -4.67
C ASN A 104 9.22 0.71 -3.28
N PRO A 105 10.35 1.26 -2.79
CA PRO A 105 11.66 1.28 -3.40
C PRO A 105 12.61 0.22 -2.82
N HIS A 106 12.14 -1.00 -2.56
CA HIS A 106 12.96 -2.03 -1.91
C HIS A 106 14.27 -2.17 -2.66
N LYS A 107 15.35 -2.10 -1.89
CA LYS A 107 16.71 -2.16 -2.39
C LYS A 107 17.29 -3.52 -2.01
N PRO A 108 17.59 -4.41 -2.98
CA PRO A 108 18.01 -5.78 -2.71
C PRO A 108 19.26 -5.87 -1.82
N GLU A 109 20.10 -4.84 -1.81
CA GLU A 109 21.31 -4.76 -1.00
C GLU A 109 21.06 -4.51 0.50
N ARG A 110 19.81 -4.24 0.92
CA ARG A 110 19.45 -4.05 2.33
C ARG A 110 18.64 -5.23 2.86
N PRO A 111 19.02 -5.81 4.01
CA PRO A 111 18.25 -6.90 4.60
C PRO A 111 16.85 -6.42 4.97
N TRP A 112 15.85 -7.28 4.77
CA TRP A 112 14.49 -7.01 5.19
C TRP A 112 14.41 -7.04 6.74
N PRO A 113 13.71 -6.11 7.40
CA PRO A 113 13.73 -5.95 8.85
C PRO A 113 12.87 -6.98 9.62
N GLY A 114 12.48 -8.10 9.01
CA GLY A 114 11.73 -9.16 9.69
C GLY A 114 10.23 -8.87 9.85
N VAL A 115 9.64 -8.07 8.97
CA VAL A 115 8.19 -7.76 8.98
C VAL A 115 7.46 -8.63 7.98
N ASP A 116 6.40 -9.32 8.42
CA ASP A 116 5.52 -10.09 7.53
C ASP A 116 4.94 -9.18 6.45
N THR A 117 5.00 -9.63 5.20
CA THR A 117 4.64 -8.81 4.03
C THR A 117 3.69 -9.54 3.11
N GLN A 118 2.57 -8.90 2.79
CA GLN A 118 1.58 -9.36 1.82
C GLN A 118 1.56 -8.40 0.63
N VAL A 119 1.58 -8.93 -0.60
CA VAL A 119 1.59 -8.15 -1.84
C VAL A 119 0.39 -8.52 -2.71
N HIS A 120 -0.41 -7.51 -3.07
CA HIS A 120 -1.52 -7.60 -4.01
C HIS A 120 -1.21 -6.74 -5.25
N HIS A 121 -1.27 -7.32 -6.43
CA HIS A 121 -1.13 -6.56 -7.67
C HIS A 121 -1.76 -7.31 -8.84
N PHE A 122 -1.98 -6.60 -9.95
CA PHE A 122 -2.38 -7.24 -11.20
C PHE A 122 -1.17 -7.76 -11.99
N THR A 123 -1.32 -8.86 -12.72
CA THR A 123 -0.23 -9.52 -13.45
C THR A 123 0.32 -8.67 -14.61
N GLN A 124 -0.49 -7.75 -15.14
CA GLN A 124 -0.10 -6.82 -16.22
C GLN A 124 -0.10 -5.36 -15.74
N ASP A 125 -0.02 -5.13 -14.42
CA ASP A 125 0.09 -3.79 -13.82
C ASP A 125 1.41 -3.12 -14.24
N THR A 126 1.31 -2.00 -14.98
CA THR A 126 2.49 -1.30 -15.49
C THR A 126 3.31 -0.59 -14.40
N PHE A 127 2.77 -0.44 -13.19
CA PHE A 127 3.48 0.15 -12.04
C PHE A 127 4.25 -0.88 -11.21
N VAL A 128 4.06 -2.18 -11.47
CA VAL A 128 4.68 -3.27 -10.70
C VAL A 128 5.59 -4.08 -11.60
N ASP A 129 6.88 -4.09 -11.27
CA ASP A 129 7.84 -5.01 -11.88
C ASP A 129 7.77 -6.37 -11.16
N PRO A 130 7.38 -7.47 -11.84
CA PRO A 130 7.33 -8.80 -11.23
C PRO A 130 8.69 -9.28 -10.69
N ALA A 131 9.80 -8.84 -11.28
CA ALA A 131 11.13 -9.17 -10.79
C ALA A 131 11.37 -8.56 -9.39
N LEU A 132 10.90 -7.33 -9.16
CA LEU A 132 10.99 -6.69 -7.84
C LEU A 132 10.09 -7.38 -6.81
N VAL A 133 8.93 -7.89 -7.20
CA VAL A 133 8.08 -8.70 -6.31
C VAL A 133 8.82 -9.96 -5.87
N ALA A 134 9.44 -10.67 -6.81
CA ALA A 134 10.23 -11.86 -6.51
C ALA A 134 11.43 -11.55 -5.60
N THR A 135 12.15 -10.46 -5.87
CA THR A 135 13.27 -10.03 -5.04
C THR A 135 12.84 -9.64 -3.63
N LEU A 136 11.74 -8.90 -3.48
CA LEU A 136 11.17 -8.57 -2.17
C LEU A 136 10.80 -9.86 -1.41
N GLY A 137 10.14 -10.82 -2.07
CA GLY A 137 9.75 -12.08 -1.44
C GLY A 137 10.94 -12.90 -0.92
N GLN A 138 12.04 -12.91 -1.68
CA GLN A 138 13.30 -13.53 -1.24
C GLN A 138 13.87 -12.81 -0.01
N ALA A 139 13.90 -11.49 0.00
CA ALA A 139 14.41 -10.70 1.11
C ALA A 139 13.57 -10.89 2.40
N VAL A 140 12.24 -10.86 2.27
CA VAL A 140 11.31 -11.10 3.38
C VAL A 140 11.53 -12.50 3.97
N THR A 141 11.54 -13.53 3.13
CA THR A 141 11.73 -14.91 3.57
C THR A 141 13.11 -15.13 4.20
N ALA A 142 14.16 -14.54 3.64
CA ALA A 142 15.53 -14.62 4.19
C ALA A 142 15.66 -13.96 5.57
N SER A 143 14.81 -12.99 5.89
CA SER A 143 14.74 -12.37 7.23
C SER A 143 13.99 -13.22 8.26
N GLY A 144 13.39 -14.34 7.85
CA GLY A 144 12.54 -15.20 8.70
C GLY A 144 11.09 -14.76 8.79
N ALA A 145 10.71 -13.66 8.13
CA ALA A 145 9.33 -13.19 8.03
C ALA A 145 8.54 -13.96 6.95
N ARG A 146 7.22 -13.95 7.06
CA ARG A 146 6.33 -14.55 6.05
C ARG A 146 6.11 -13.60 4.89
N PHE A 147 6.17 -14.16 3.69
CA PHE A 147 5.83 -13.47 2.46
C PHE A 147 4.60 -14.11 1.82
N GLU A 148 3.58 -13.30 1.54
CA GLU A 148 2.37 -13.71 0.84
C GLU A 148 2.23 -12.91 -0.45
N HIS A 149 2.07 -13.59 -1.57
CA HIS A 149 1.94 -12.98 -2.88
C HIS A 149 0.61 -13.40 -3.52
N VAL A 150 -0.25 -12.41 -3.78
CA VAL A 150 -1.61 -12.61 -4.27
C VAL A 150 -1.78 -11.84 -5.60
N PRO A 151 -1.35 -12.42 -6.73
CA PRO A 151 -1.55 -11.80 -8.04
C PRO A 151 -3.01 -11.93 -8.50
N THR A 152 -3.52 -10.90 -9.16
CA THR A 152 -4.80 -10.92 -9.89
C THR A 152 -4.54 -10.85 -11.38
N GLU A 153 -5.19 -11.71 -12.17
CA GLU A 153 -4.99 -11.68 -13.62
C GLU A 153 -5.59 -10.41 -14.25
N GLY A 154 -4.83 -9.76 -15.14
CA GLY A 154 -5.30 -8.63 -15.95
C GLY A 154 -4.46 -7.36 -15.84
N PRO A 155 -4.92 -6.23 -16.42
CA PRO A 155 -4.15 -4.98 -16.54
C PRO A 155 -4.53 -3.87 -15.54
N GLY A 156 -5.21 -4.21 -14.44
CA GLY A 156 -5.68 -3.21 -13.47
C GLY A 156 -4.57 -2.64 -12.57
N HIS A 157 -4.94 -1.71 -11.69
CA HIS A 157 -4.06 -1.18 -10.66
C HIS A 157 -4.78 -0.98 -9.32
N LEU A 158 -5.91 -0.25 -9.31
CA LEU A 158 -6.65 0.13 -8.10
C LEU A 158 -8.09 -0.39 -8.12
N PHE A 159 -8.26 -1.69 -7.90
CA PHE A 159 -9.56 -2.37 -7.97
C PHE A 159 -10.62 -1.87 -6.98
N PHE A 160 -10.22 -1.13 -5.94
CA PHE A 160 -11.14 -0.60 -4.92
C PHE A 160 -11.65 0.81 -5.23
N GLU A 161 -11.22 1.44 -6.33
CA GLU A 161 -11.62 2.79 -6.72
C GLU A 161 -12.81 2.80 -7.70
N PRO A 162 -14.03 3.20 -7.29
CA PRO A 162 -15.24 3.08 -8.12
C PRO A 162 -15.24 3.86 -9.44
N ARG A 163 -14.31 4.79 -9.61
CA ARG A 163 -14.21 5.66 -10.78
C ARG A 163 -13.28 5.10 -11.86
N LEU A 164 -12.52 4.06 -11.54
CA LEU A 164 -11.54 3.48 -12.44
C LEU A 164 -12.13 2.25 -13.16
N PRO A 165 -11.71 1.98 -14.41
CA PRO A 165 -12.26 0.86 -15.19
C PRO A 165 -11.99 -0.50 -14.55
N GLU A 166 -10.95 -0.64 -13.72
CA GLU A 166 -10.63 -1.86 -13.00
C GLU A 166 -11.40 -2.05 -11.68
N TYR A 167 -12.37 -1.18 -11.35
CA TYR A 167 -13.16 -1.32 -10.12
C TYR A 167 -13.84 -2.69 -10.06
N ASP A 168 -13.55 -3.43 -8.99
CA ASP A 168 -14.08 -4.76 -8.74
C ASP A 168 -14.40 -4.90 -7.23
N PRO A 169 -15.68 -4.76 -6.83
CA PRO A 169 -16.09 -4.89 -5.44
C PRO A 169 -15.89 -6.31 -4.88
N ASP A 170 -15.95 -7.35 -5.72
CA ASP A 170 -15.77 -8.73 -5.27
C ASP A 170 -14.30 -9.03 -5.01
N LEU A 171 -13.40 -8.54 -5.87
CA LEU A 171 -11.96 -8.56 -5.61
C LEU A 171 -11.62 -7.77 -4.36
N THR A 172 -12.20 -6.57 -4.21
CA THR A 172 -12.04 -5.74 -3.02
C THR A 172 -12.38 -6.50 -1.74
N ALA A 173 -13.56 -7.14 -1.70
CA ALA A 173 -14.00 -7.92 -0.56
C ALA A 173 -13.07 -9.12 -0.26
N ARG A 174 -12.60 -9.84 -1.29
CA ARG A 174 -11.65 -10.95 -1.12
C ARG A 174 -10.31 -10.47 -0.55
N THR A 175 -9.76 -9.37 -1.08
CA THR A 175 -8.51 -8.80 -0.57
C THR A 175 -8.65 -8.37 0.88
N ILE A 176 -9.78 -7.77 1.28
CA ILE A 176 -10.02 -7.41 2.69
C ILE A 176 -9.95 -8.65 3.59
N GLN A 177 -10.61 -9.76 3.21
CA GLN A 177 -10.56 -10.99 3.99
C GLN A 177 -9.13 -11.55 4.12
N GLN A 178 -8.33 -11.48 3.05
CA GLN A 178 -6.92 -11.90 3.07
C GLN A 178 -6.03 -10.99 3.93
N ILE A 179 -6.35 -9.70 4.04
CA ILE A 179 -5.59 -8.76 4.87
C ILE A 179 -5.80 -9.05 6.36
N VAL A 180 -7.03 -9.40 6.75
CA VAL A 180 -7.41 -9.54 8.16
C VAL A 180 -7.32 -10.98 8.70
N SER A 181 -7.08 -11.97 7.84
CA SER A 181 -6.79 -13.37 8.22
C SER A 181 -5.40 -13.55 8.80
#